data_AF-A0A7J8NRH9-F1
#
_entry.id   AF-A0A7J8NRH9-F1
#
_cell.length_a   1.000
_cell.length_b   1.000
_cell.length_c   1.000
_cell.angle_alpha   90.00
_cell.angle_beta   90.00
_cell.angle_gamma   90.00
#
_symmetry.space_group_name_H-M   'P 1'
#
loop_
_entity.id
_entity.type
_entity.pdbx_description
1 polymer ?
#
loop_
_entity_poly.entity_id
_entity_poly.type
_entity_poly.pdbx_seq_one_letter_code
_entity_poly.pdbx_strand_id
1 'polypeptide(L)'
;MEKLVSSWSKDKPVPESYIFPPETRPGNLIVPTCKTIPVIDLCNAEGRNRTDIVQQILKASQEYGFFQVVNHGISENLMNESMDVFNELFEMPDEDKVILYSEDPKKS
;
A
#
# COMPACT_ATOMS: atom_id res chain seq x y z
N MET A 1 -23.03 6.51 16.68
CA MET A 1 -22.51 5.29 16.02
C MET A 1 -21.01 5.34 16.25
N GLU A 2 -20.52 4.60 17.25
CA GLU A 2 -19.09 4.54 17.58
C GLU A 2 -18.36 3.97 16.36
N LYS A 3 -17.74 4.85 15.58
CA LYS A 3 -17.04 4.51 14.35
C LYS A 3 -15.70 3.88 14.74
N LEU A 4 -15.78 2.57 14.89
CA LEU A 4 -14.75 1.56 14.69
C LEU A 4 -13.32 2.12 14.65
N VAL A 5 -12.74 2.21 15.82
CA VAL A 5 -11.33 1.94 15.98
C VAL A 5 -11.20 0.53 16.58
N SER A 6 -11.81 -0.45 15.90
CA SER A 6 -11.89 -1.80 16.45
C SER A 6 -10.56 -2.52 16.31
N SER A 7 -9.91 -2.77 17.44
CA SER A 7 -8.99 -3.90 17.57
C SER A 7 -9.78 -5.19 17.34
N TRP A 8 -9.40 -5.93 16.31
CA TRP A 8 -10.05 -7.17 15.90
C TRP A 8 -10.10 -8.20 17.03
N SER A 9 -11.27 -8.74 17.37
CA SER A 9 -11.42 -9.82 18.36
C SER A 9 -11.29 -11.20 17.71
N LYS A 10 -10.42 -12.05 18.27
CA LYS A 10 -10.07 -13.37 17.69
C LYS A 10 -11.22 -14.38 17.58
N ASP A 11 -12.36 -14.14 18.25
CA ASP A 11 -13.43 -15.14 18.40
C ASP A 11 -14.81 -14.71 17.87
N LYS A 12 -14.90 -13.62 17.08
CA LYS A 12 -16.16 -13.15 16.49
C LYS A 12 -16.05 -13.04 14.97
N PRO A 13 -17.12 -13.35 14.22
CA PRO A 13 -17.17 -13.07 12.80
C PRO A 13 -17.02 -11.56 12.55
N VAL A 14 -16.52 -11.19 11.36
CA VAL A 14 -16.47 -9.79 10.93
C VAL A 14 -17.88 -9.20 10.97
N PRO A 15 -18.06 -7.89 11.23
CA PRO A 15 -19.37 -7.27 11.05
C PRO A 15 -19.85 -7.44 9.61
N GLU A 16 -21.17 -7.60 9.42
CA GLU A 16 -21.79 -7.84 8.10
C GLU A 16 -21.39 -6.78 7.05
N SER A 17 -21.16 -5.53 7.48
CA SER A 17 -20.72 -4.44 6.61
C SER A 17 -19.33 -4.64 5.99
N TYR A 18 -18.51 -5.54 6.52
CA TYR A 18 -17.20 -5.92 5.97
C TYR A 18 -17.27 -7.15 5.07
N ILE A 19 -18.43 -7.83 5.02
CA ILE A 19 -18.63 -8.99 4.17
C ILE A 19 -19.07 -8.51 2.79
N PHE A 20 -18.24 -8.79 1.78
CA PHE A 20 -18.60 -8.50 0.40
C PHE A 20 -19.88 -9.26 0.00
N PRO A 21 -20.80 -8.66 -0.78
CA PRO A 21 -21.93 -9.38 -1.34
C PRO A 21 -21.49 -10.61 -2.16
N PRO A 22 -22.20 -11.75 -2.12
CA PRO A 22 -21.79 -13.00 -2.76
C PRO A 22 -21.34 -12.87 -4.22
N GLU A 23 -22.00 -12.00 -4.98
CA GLU A 23 -21.75 -11.72 -6.40
C GLU A 23 -20.45 -10.95 -6.69
N THR A 24 -19.90 -10.25 -5.70
CA THR A 24 -18.63 -9.51 -5.82
C THR A 24 -17.46 -10.21 -5.16
N ARG A 25 -17.73 -11.30 -4.42
CA ARG A 25 -16.68 -12.10 -3.80
C ARG A 25 -15.80 -12.69 -4.90
N PRO A 26 -14.47 -12.62 -4.75
CA PRO A 26 -13.58 -13.40 -5.60
C PRO A 26 -13.92 -14.87 -5.35
N GLY A 27 -14.63 -15.50 -6.28
CA GLY A 27 -15.00 -16.92 -6.21
C GLY A 27 -13.76 -17.81 -6.36
N ASN A 28 -13.93 -19.01 -6.90
CA ASN A 28 -12.79 -19.90 -7.23
C ASN A 28 -12.08 -19.48 -8.53
N LEU A 29 -11.74 -18.18 -8.64
CA LEU A 29 -10.99 -17.68 -9.77
C LEU A 29 -9.56 -18.21 -9.68
N ILE A 30 -9.14 -18.97 -10.69
CA ILE A 30 -7.71 -19.24 -10.91
C ILE A 30 -7.13 -17.94 -11.44
N VAL A 31 -6.76 -17.04 -10.54
CA VAL A 31 -6.01 -15.84 -10.89
C VAL A 31 -4.65 -16.28 -11.40
N PRO A 32 -4.24 -15.88 -12.62
CA PRO A 32 -2.89 -16.12 -13.09
C PRO A 32 -1.92 -15.57 -12.06
N THR A 33 -1.14 -16.44 -11.43
CA THR A 33 -0.12 -16.00 -10.49
C THR A 33 0.94 -15.28 -11.31
N CYS A 34 1.08 -13.96 -11.11
CA CYS A 34 2.21 -13.21 -11.64
C CYS A 34 3.46 -13.76 -10.97
N LYS A 35 4.25 -14.56 -11.70
CA LYS A 35 5.41 -15.28 -11.11
C LYS A 35 6.55 -14.32 -10.72
N THR A 36 6.57 -13.11 -11.27
CA THR A 36 7.58 -12.09 -10.99
C THR A 36 7.04 -10.71 -11.33
N ILE A 37 6.93 -9.84 -10.32
CA ILE A 37 6.73 -8.40 -10.51
C ILE A 37 8.07 -7.79 -10.97
N PRO A 38 8.11 -6.91 -11.99
CA PRO A 38 9.35 -6.26 -12.41
C PRO A 38 10.01 -5.49 -11.25
N VAL A 39 11.32 -5.62 -11.11
CA VAL A 39 12.14 -4.84 -10.17
C VAL A 39 13.11 -3.99 -10.98
N ILE A 40 13.08 -2.68 -10.80
CA ILE A 40 13.87 -1.70 -11.55
C ILE A 40 14.93 -1.09 -10.64
N ASP A 41 16.20 -1.18 -11.05
CA ASP A 41 17.32 -0.57 -10.33
C ASP A 41 17.53 0.89 -10.77
N LEU A 42 17.43 1.82 -9.82
CA LEU A 42 17.55 3.26 -10.06
C LEU A 42 18.94 3.84 -9.77
N CYS A 43 19.94 3.02 -9.42
CA CYS A 43 21.27 3.48 -8.98
C CYS A 43 21.94 4.48 -9.95
N ASN A 44 21.65 4.40 -11.25
CA ASN A 44 22.23 5.26 -12.29
C ASN A 44 21.17 6.03 -13.11
N ALA A 45 20.01 6.32 -12.53
CA ALA A 45 18.90 7.02 -13.20
C ALA A 45 19.24 8.46 -13.63
N GLU A 46 20.27 9.07 -13.05
CA GLU A 46 20.77 10.41 -13.40
C GLU A 46 21.98 10.36 -14.36
N GLY A 47 22.51 9.17 -14.64
CA GLY A 47 23.70 8.96 -15.45
C GLY A 47 23.41 8.60 -16.91
N ARG A 48 24.41 8.01 -17.56
CA ARG A 48 24.34 7.57 -18.98
C ARG A 48 23.25 6.51 -19.23
N ASN A 49 22.80 5.82 -18.19
CA ASN A 49 21.80 4.74 -18.29
C ASN A 49 20.36 5.24 -18.14
N ARG A 50 20.14 6.55 -18.02
CA ARG A 50 18.79 7.13 -17.84
C ARG A 50 17.79 6.65 -18.89
N THR A 51 18.19 6.61 -20.16
CA THR A 51 17.29 6.18 -21.25
C THR A 51 16.84 4.74 -21.08
N ASP A 52 17.74 3.84 -20.68
CA ASP A 52 17.42 2.42 -20.46
C ASP A 52 16.45 2.24 -19.29
N ILE A 53 16.70 2.91 -18.17
CA ILE A 53 15.82 2.88 -16.99
C ILE A 53 14.42 3.41 -17.34
N VAL A 54 14.32 4.49 -18.12
CA VAL A 54 13.03 4.99 -18.61
C VAL A 54 12.30 3.95 -19.47
N GLN A 55 13.02 3.24 -20.34
CA GLN A 55 12.41 2.16 -21.14
C GLN A 55 11.93 0.99 -20.28
N GLN A 56 12.67 0.62 -19.23
CA GLN A 56 12.24 -0.40 -18.27
C GLN A 56 10.96 0.01 -17.55
N ILE A 57 10.85 1.27 -17.09
CA ILE A 57 9.65 1.81 -16.44
C ILE A 57 8.46 1.78 -17.41
N LEU A 58 8.64 2.27 -18.65
CA LEU A 58 7.57 2.27 -19.66
C LEU A 58 7.08 0.85 -19.95
N LYS A 59 8.00 -0.10 -20.15
CA LYS A 59 7.68 -1.50 -20.41
C LYS A 59 6.93 -2.14 -19.25
N ALA A 60 7.42 -1.99 -18.03
CA ALA A 60 6.75 -2.52 -16.84
C ALA A 60 5.36 -1.90 -16.64
N SER A 61 5.21 -0.60 -16.91
CA SER A 61 3.92 0.09 -16.83
C SER A 61 2.92 -0.43 -17.87
N GLN A 62 3.37 -0.70 -19.10
CA GLN A 62 2.52 -1.23 -20.18
C GLN A 62 2.13 -2.69 -19.97
N GLU A 63 3.08 -3.53 -19.53
CA GLU A 63 2.87 -4.98 -19.40
C GLU A 63 2.20 -5.36 -18.08
N TYR A 64 2.51 -4.66 -16.98
CA TYR A 64 2.06 -5.03 -15.63
C TYR A 64 1.18 -3.97 -14.97
N GLY A 65 1.31 -2.69 -15.35
CA GLY A 65 0.70 -1.56 -14.62
C GLY A 65 1.28 -1.35 -13.20
N PHE A 66 2.32 -2.11 -12.83
CA PHE A 66 2.93 -2.12 -11.50
C PHE A 66 4.37 -2.66 -11.56
N PHE A 67 5.25 -2.10 -10.72
CA PHE A 67 6.65 -2.54 -10.59
C PHE A 67 7.22 -2.11 -9.23
N GLN A 68 8.34 -2.72 -8.84
CA GLN A 68 9.12 -2.35 -7.67
C GLN A 68 10.39 -1.60 -8.10
N VAL A 69 10.93 -0.77 -7.23
CA VAL A 69 12.21 -0.08 -7.46
C VAL A 69 13.19 -0.37 -6.34
N VAL A 70 14.49 -0.45 -6.68
CA VAL A 70 15.61 -0.58 -5.73
C VAL A 70 16.65 0.49 -6.04
N ASN A 71 17.54 0.77 -5.09
CA ASN A 71 18.56 1.83 -5.21
C ASN A 71 17.96 3.20 -5.60
N HIS A 72 16.77 3.51 -5.08
CA HIS A 72 16.01 4.73 -5.38
C HIS A 72 16.56 5.99 -4.69
N GLY A 73 17.63 5.86 -3.89
CA GLY A 73 18.31 6.98 -3.21
C GLY A 73 17.63 7.50 -1.94
N ILE A 74 16.49 6.91 -1.54
CA ILE A 74 15.84 7.21 -0.26
C ILE A 74 16.52 6.36 0.81
N SER A 75 16.89 6.99 1.94
CA SER A 75 17.59 6.26 3.01
C SER A 75 16.67 5.23 3.68
N GLU A 76 17.24 4.09 4.04
CA GLU A 76 16.52 3.04 4.77
C GLU A 76 16.03 3.55 6.14
N ASN A 77 16.86 4.32 6.84
CA ASN A 77 16.44 4.96 8.10
C ASN A 77 15.20 5.84 7.93
N LEU A 78 15.11 6.66 6.88
CA LEU A 78 13.94 7.52 6.66
C LEU A 78 12.67 6.69 6.41
N MET A 79 12.79 5.57 5.68
CA MET A 79 11.66 4.67 5.46
C MET A 79 11.22 4.00 6.76
N ASN A 80 12.18 3.57 7.59
CA ASN A 80 11.89 2.97 8.89
C ASN A 80 11.26 3.98 9.86
N GLU A 81 11.82 5.18 10.00
CA GLU A 81 11.27 6.26 10.82
C GLU A 81 9.86 6.64 10.36
N SER A 82 9.60 6.66 9.05
CA SER A 82 8.25 6.90 8.52
C SER A 82 7.28 5.79 8.98
N MET A 83 7.70 4.53 8.92
CA MET A 83 6.88 3.40 9.37
C MET A 83 6.65 3.42 10.89
N ASP A 84 7.66 3.82 11.66
CA ASP A 84 7.56 3.99 13.11
C ASP A 84 6.51 5.04 13.47
N VAL A 85 6.49 6.19 12.78
CA VAL A 85 5.45 7.21 12.96
C VAL A 85 4.06 6.68 12.62
N PHE A 86 3.91 5.87 11.57
CA PHE A 86 2.63 5.22 11.27
C PHE A 86 2.21 4.27 12.40
N ASN A 87 3.14 3.44 12.91
CA ASN A 87 2.85 2.52 14.00
C ASN A 87 2.43 3.28 15.27
N GLU A 88 3.18 4.32 15.65
CA GLU A 88 2.85 5.18 16.78
C GLU A 88 1.43 5.76 16.65
N LEU A 89 1.08 6.30 15.48
CA LEU A 89 -0.25 6.84 15.20
C LEU A 89 -1.35 5.79 15.41
N PHE A 90 -1.18 4.57 14.89
CA PHE A 90 -2.21 3.53 15.00
C PHE A 90 -2.29 2.90 16.41
N GLU A 91 -1.21 2.97 17.19
CA GLU A 91 -1.15 2.54 18.60
C GLU A 91 -1.72 3.56 19.60
N MET A 92 -1.92 4.82 19.19
CA MET A 92 -2.55 5.85 20.02
C MET A 92 -3.98 5.45 20.47
N PRO A 93 -4.48 5.99 21.60
CA PRO A 93 -5.87 5.87 22.00
C PRO A 93 -6.85 6.37 20.93
N ASP A 94 -8.05 5.81 20.94
CA ASP A 94 -9.05 6.10 19.91
C ASP A 94 -9.52 7.55 19.99
N GLU A 95 -9.60 8.11 21.20
CA GLU A 95 -9.96 9.50 21.45
C GLU A 95 -9.00 10.48 20.76
N ASP A 96 -7.70 10.15 20.76
CA ASP A 96 -6.65 10.96 20.15
C ASP A 96 -6.59 10.78 18.62
N LYS A 97 -7.02 9.62 18.09
CA LYS A 97 -7.11 9.40 16.64
C LYS A 97 -8.35 10.05 16.02
N VAL A 98 -9.46 10.14 16.76
CA VAL A 98 -10.73 10.71 16.25
C VAL A 98 -10.58 12.15 15.80
N ILE A 99 -9.68 12.94 16.41
CA ILE A 99 -9.43 14.33 15.99
C ILE A 99 -8.74 14.43 14.63
N LEU A 100 -8.08 13.36 14.17
CA LEU A 100 -7.41 13.28 12.87
C LEU A 100 -8.34 12.76 11.76
N TYR A 101 -9.52 12.24 12.12
CA TYR A 101 -10.47 11.69 11.17
C TYR A 101 -11.20 12.78 10.38
N SER A 102 -11.23 12.66 9.06
CA SER A 102 -12.00 13.51 8.15
C SER A 102 -12.71 12.67 7.10
N GLU A 103 -14.00 12.96 6.87
CA GLU A 103 -14.76 12.44 5.72
C GLU A 103 -14.67 13.35 4.49
N ASP A 104 -14.12 14.56 4.64
CA ASP A 104 -13.91 15.48 3.53
C ASP A 104 -12.60 15.12 2.82
N PRO A 105 -12.65 14.60 1.58
CA PRO A 105 -11.45 14.24 0.83
C PRO A 105 -10.57 15.44 0.46
N LYS A 106 -11.06 16.67 0.63
CA LYS A 106 -10.29 17.90 0.40
C LYS A 106 -9.57 18.41 1.64
N LYS A 107 -9.84 17.80 2.79
CA LYS A 107 -9.28 18.18 4.08
C LYS A 107 -8.22 17.14 4.44
N SER A 108 -7.12 17.20 3.71
CA SER A 108 -5.87 16.51 4.04
C SER A 108 -4.81 17.53 4.41
#